data_AF-A0A834A9G8-F1
#
_entry.id   AF-A0A834A9G8-F1
#
_cell.length_a   1.000
_cell.length_b   1.000
_cell.length_c   1.000
_cell.angle_alpha   90.00
_cell.angle_beta   90.00
_cell.angle_gamma   90.00
#
_symmetry.space_group_name_H-M   'P 1'
#
loop_
_entity.id
_entity.type
_entity.pdbx_description
1 polymer ?
#
loop_
_entity_poly.entity_id
_entity_poly.type
_entity_poly.pdbx_seq_one_letter_code
_entity_poly.pdbx_strand_id
1 'polypeptide(L)'
;MGTKFTVYDNGVNPQKASSPLESGTFRQELAAVCYETNVLGFKGPRKMSVIVPGMNMVHERVCIRPRNEHETLLARWQNKHTETIIELQNKTPVWNDDTQSYVLNFHGRVTQASVKNFQIIHGNDPDYIVMQFGRVAEDVFTMDYNYPLCALQAFAIALSSFDSKLACE
;
A
#
# COMPACT_ATOMS: atom_id res chain seq x y z
N MET A 1 8.85 8.92 11.26
CA MET A 1 7.79 8.18 11.98
C MET A 1 7.51 6.78 11.41
N GLY A 2 7.96 6.44 10.18
CA GLY A 2 7.70 5.11 9.60
C GLY A 2 6.22 4.90 9.23
N THR A 3 5.44 5.97 9.07
CA THR A 3 3.99 5.90 8.82
C THR A 3 3.62 6.17 7.37
N LYS A 4 4.56 6.68 6.56
CA LYS A 4 4.37 6.94 5.14
C LYS A 4 5.57 6.42 4.36
N PHE A 5 5.29 5.69 3.29
CA PHE A 5 6.29 5.08 2.41
C PHE A 5 5.96 5.41 0.97
N THR A 6 6.99 5.58 0.15
CA THR A 6 6.86 5.76 -1.30
C THR A 6 7.83 4.80 -1.99
N VAL A 7 7.33 4.11 -3.01
CA VAL A 7 8.07 3.15 -3.82
C VAL A 7 8.40 3.82 -5.15
N TYR A 8 9.68 3.84 -5.50
CA TYR A 8 10.16 4.42 -6.74
C TYR A 8 10.69 3.34 -7.68
N ASP A 9 10.71 3.63 -8.98
CA ASP A 9 11.57 2.91 -9.92
C ASP A 9 13.03 3.40 -9.83
N ASN A 10 13.86 2.99 -10.79
CA ASN A 10 15.28 3.34 -10.86
C ASN A 10 15.57 4.66 -11.61
N GLY A 11 14.57 5.49 -11.89
CA GLY A 11 14.78 6.77 -12.57
C GLY A 11 15.50 7.81 -11.70
N VAL A 12 15.76 8.97 -12.30
CA VAL A 12 16.50 10.07 -11.66
C VAL A 12 15.61 10.77 -10.64
N ASN A 13 16.15 11.05 -9.44
CA ASN A 13 15.46 11.89 -8.46
C ASN A 13 15.36 13.34 -9.00
N PRO A 14 14.16 13.93 -9.14
CA PRO A 14 13.97 15.29 -9.66
C PRO A 14 14.78 16.36 -8.92
N GLN A 15 15.01 16.20 -7.62
CA GLN A 15 15.79 17.15 -6.81
C GLN A 15 17.30 17.09 -7.09
N LYS A 16 17.76 16.04 -7.78
CA LYS A 16 19.17 15.83 -8.15
C LYS A 16 19.42 15.98 -9.66
N ALA A 17 18.39 16.31 -10.43
CA ALA A 17 18.51 16.43 -11.88
C ALA A 17 19.34 17.67 -12.26
N SER A 18 20.28 17.48 -13.20
CA SER A 18 21.15 18.54 -13.71
C SER A 18 20.43 19.53 -14.62
N SER A 19 19.36 19.09 -15.29
CA SER A 19 18.62 19.89 -16.25
C SER A 19 17.13 19.51 -16.29
N PRO A 20 16.21 20.49 -16.44
CA PRO A 20 14.79 20.22 -16.66
C PRO A 20 14.49 19.38 -17.91
N LEU A 21 15.40 19.34 -18.90
CA LEU A 21 15.25 18.53 -20.12
C LEU A 21 15.30 17.01 -19.86
N GLU A 22 15.73 16.58 -18.68
CA GLU A 22 15.74 15.17 -18.25
C GLU A 22 14.37 14.67 -17.77
N SER A 23 13.29 15.41 -18.01
CA SER A 23 11.94 15.06 -17.51
C SER A 23 11.46 13.64 -17.90
N GLY A 24 11.93 13.08 -19.02
CA GLY A 24 11.62 11.70 -19.45
C GLY A 24 12.34 10.62 -18.64
N THR A 25 13.41 10.95 -17.93
CA THR A 25 14.23 10.03 -17.13
C THR A 25 13.97 10.15 -15.63
N PHE A 26 13.04 11.02 -15.22
CA PHE A 26 12.66 11.15 -13.82
C PHE A 26 12.04 9.86 -13.30
N ARG A 27 12.34 9.57 -12.03
CA ARG A 27 11.79 8.41 -11.33
C ARG A 27 10.28 8.46 -11.30
N GLN A 28 9.68 7.28 -11.43
CA GLN A 28 8.26 7.09 -11.23
C GLN A 28 7.96 6.76 -9.78
N GLU A 29 6.77 7.15 -9.32
CA GLU A 29 6.19 6.60 -8.09
C GLU A 29 5.28 5.42 -8.45
N LEU A 30 5.61 4.25 -7.91
CA LEU A 30 4.93 2.99 -8.22
C LEU A 30 3.85 2.66 -7.19
N ALA A 31 4.07 3.03 -5.93
CA ALA A 31 3.09 2.89 -4.86
C ALA A 31 3.44 3.86 -3.74
N ALA A 32 2.44 4.21 -2.93
CA ALA A 32 2.63 4.84 -1.64
C ALA A 32 1.79 4.12 -0.59
N VAL A 33 2.29 4.03 0.63
CA VAL A 33 1.61 3.39 1.75
C VAL A 33 1.52 4.38 2.89
N CYS A 34 0.33 4.55 3.45
CA CYS A 34 0.08 5.39 4.63
C CYS A 34 -0.57 4.55 5.73
N TYR A 35 0.07 4.52 6.89
CA TYR A 35 -0.46 3.94 8.11
C TYR A 35 -1.00 5.08 8.99
N GLU A 36 -2.30 5.08 9.24
CA GLU A 36 -2.90 6.08 10.13
C GLU A 36 -2.49 5.81 11.57
N THR A 37 -1.99 6.85 12.23
CA THR A 37 -1.64 6.83 13.66
C THR A 37 -2.88 7.06 14.50
N ASN A 38 -3.17 6.18 15.44
CA ASN A 38 -4.26 6.37 16.40
C ASN A 38 -3.84 7.43 17.43
N VAL A 39 -4.23 8.69 17.22
CA VAL A 39 -3.83 9.82 18.08
C VAL A 39 -4.75 10.00 19.32
N LEU A 40 -5.84 9.23 19.43
CA LEU A 40 -6.92 9.48 20.40
C LEU A 40 -7.43 8.25 21.15
N GLY A 41 -6.60 7.21 21.33
CA GLY A 41 -6.99 6.05 22.17
C GLY A 41 -8.05 5.11 21.56
N PHE A 42 -8.37 5.27 20.26
CA PHE A 42 -9.22 4.33 19.54
C PHE A 42 -8.55 2.95 19.49
N LYS A 43 -9.13 2.00 20.22
CA LYS A 43 -8.78 0.58 20.16
C LYS A 43 -9.41 0.00 18.89
N GLY A 44 -8.61 -0.16 17.84
CA GLY A 44 -9.05 -0.77 16.58
C GLY A 44 -7.90 -1.06 15.63
N PRO A 45 -8.09 -1.97 14.65
CA PRO A 45 -7.11 -2.25 13.61
C PRO A 45 -6.69 -0.95 12.90
N ARG A 46 -5.39 -0.71 12.75
CA ARG A 46 -4.86 0.51 12.12
C ARG A 46 -5.27 0.56 10.65
N LYS A 47 -5.78 1.71 10.21
CA LYS A 47 -6.09 1.93 8.80
C LYS A 47 -4.78 2.07 8.02
N MET A 48 -4.67 1.28 6.96
CA MET A 48 -3.59 1.26 6.00
C MET A 48 -4.18 1.61 4.64
N SER A 49 -3.77 2.76 4.10
CA SER A 49 -4.09 3.19 2.74
C SER A 49 -2.91 2.87 1.82
N VAL A 50 -3.21 2.31 0.66
CA VAL A 50 -2.25 2.03 -0.41
C VAL A 50 -2.69 2.80 -1.64
N ILE A 51 -1.80 3.64 -2.16
CA ILE A 51 -2.06 4.48 -3.32
C ILE A 51 -1.18 3.96 -4.45
N VAL A 52 -1.77 3.67 -5.60
CA VAL A 52 -1.02 3.25 -6.80
C VAL A 52 -1.42 4.10 -8.01
N PRO A 53 -0.58 4.19 -9.06
CA PRO A 53 -1.00 4.82 -10.30
C PRO A 53 -2.25 4.17 -10.88
N GLY A 54 -3.10 4.97 -11.50
CA GLY A 54 -4.28 4.52 -12.22
C GLY A 54 -3.92 3.66 -13.44
N MET A 55 -4.94 3.05 -14.01
CA MET A 55 -4.80 2.18 -15.19
C MET A 55 -5.47 2.83 -16.39
N ASN A 56 -4.84 2.75 -17.55
CA ASN A 56 -5.40 3.26 -18.80
C ASN A 56 -6.41 2.27 -19.42
N MET A 57 -6.98 2.61 -20.58
CA MET A 57 -7.97 1.78 -21.27
C MET A 57 -7.44 0.43 -21.77
N VAL A 58 -6.11 0.26 -21.84
CA VAL A 58 -5.46 -1.00 -22.22
C VAL A 58 -4.95 -1.77 -20.99
N HIS A 59 -5.39 -1.40 -19.78
CA HIS A 59 -5.03 -2.05 -18.52
C HIS A 59 -3.53 -1.96 -18.19
N GLU A 60 -2.87 -0.88 -18.61
CA GLU A 60 -1.50 -0.55 -18.22
C GLU A 60 -1.47 0.64 -17.28
N ARG A 61 -0.43 0.71 -16.43
CA ARG A 61 -0.27 1.81 -15.47
C ARG A 61 -0.07 3.14 -16.20
N VAL A 62 -0.82 4.15 -15.77
CA VAL A 62 -0.54 5.56 -16.10
C VAL A 62 0.74 5.96 -15.39
N CYS A 63 1.76 6.34 -16.14
CA CYS A 63 3.06 6.72 -15.56
C CYS A 63 2.94 8.01 -14.72
N ILE A 64 3.37 7.97 -13.46
CA ILE A 64 3.44 9.14 -12.58
C ILE A 64 4.91 9.43 -12.29
N ARG A 65 5.42 10.53 -12.87
CA ARG A 65 6.78 11.06 -12.66
C ARG A 65 6.68 12.44 -12.01
N PRO A 66 6.65 12.54 -10.68
CA PRO A 66 6.49 13.82 -10.00
C PRO A 66 7.66 14.75 -10.31
N ARG A 67 7.38 16.00 -10.71
CA ARG A 67 8.40 17.05 -10.88
C ARG A 67 8.55 17.92 -9.65
N ASN A 68 7.54 17.94 -8.80
CA ASN A 68 7.47 18.69 -7.56
C ASN A 68 6.66 17.90 -6.52
N GLU A 69 6.62 18.39 -5.28
CA GLU A 69 6.01 17.69 -4.16
C GLU A 69 4.48 17.51 -4.30
N HIS A 70 3.82 18.40 -5.05
CA HIS A 70 2.37 18.35 -5.28
C HIS A 70 1.94 17.26 -6.28
N GLU A 71 2.87 16.73 -7.07
CA GLU A 71 2.60 15.72 -8.08
C GLU A 71 2.78 14.28 -7.58
N THR A 72 3.27 14.09 -6.36
CA THR A 72 3.48 12.77 -5.72
C THR A 72 2.15 12.03 -5.48
N LEU A 73 2.19 10.71 -5.38
CA LEU A 73 1.03 9.88 -5.06
C LEU A 73 0.39 10.30 -3.74
N LEU A 74 1.21 10.56 -2.71
CA LEU A 74 0.73 11.01 -1.41
C LEU A 74 0.06 12.38 -1.49
N ALA A 75 0.65 13.34 -2.22
CA ALA A 75 0.03 14.66 -2.38
C ALA A 75 -1.28 14.58 -3.16
N ARG A 76 -1.34 13.80 -4.25
CA ARG A 76 -2.59 13.58 -5.00
C ARG A 76 -3.69 13.00 -4.12
N TRP A 77 -3.36 11.99 -3.32
CA TRP A 77 -4.31 11.38 -2.37
C TRP A 77 -4.79 12.36 -1.29
N GLN A 78 -3.88 13.12 -0.68
CA GLN A 78 -4.21 14.11 0.34
C GLN A 78 -5.09 15.24 -0.21
N ASN A 79 -4.83 15.67 -1.46
CA ASN A 79 -5.58 16.71 -2.15
C ASN A 79 -6.85 16.18 -2.85
N LYS A 80 -7.17 14.89 -2.70
CA LYS A 80 -8.35 14.23 -3.33
C LYS A 80 -8.34 14.29 -4.87
N HIS A 81 -7.16 14.36 -5.48
CA HIS A 81 -6.97 14.28 -6.93
C HIS A 81 -6.92 12.81 -7.36
N THR A 82 -8.09 12.18 -7.51
CA THR A 82 -8.22 10.73 -7.75
C THR A 82 -8.19 10.31 -9.22
N GLU A 83 -8.16 11.25 -10.17
CA GLU A 83 -8.28 10.98 -11.61
C GLU A 83 -7.19 10.05 -12.18
N THR A 84 -6.02 10.01 -11.55
CA THR A 84 -4.82 9.31 -12.04
C THR A 84 -4.26 8.31 -11.04
N ILE A 85 -4.96 8.07 -9.93
CA ILE A 85 -4.53 7.17 -8.86
C ILE A 85 -5.67 6.22 -8.48
N ILE A 86 -5.31 5.08 -7.92
CA ILE A 86 -6.24 4.15 -7.28
C ILE A 86 -5.94 4.16 -5.80
N GLU A 87 -6.97 4.43 -4.99
CA GLU A 87 -6.92 4.30 -3.54
C GLU A 87 -7.41 2.91 -3.14
N LEU A 88 -6.52 2.17 -2.49
CA LEU A 88 -6.78 0.88 -1.88
C LEU A 88 -6.64 1.01 -0.36
N GLN A 89 -7.26 0.09 0.37
CA GLN A 89 -7.22 0.08 1.83
C GLN A 89 -7.14 -1.34 2.37
N ASN A 90 -6.66 -1.50 3.60
CA ASN A 90 -6.77 -2.79 4.26
C ASN A 90 -8.23 -3.17 4.46
N LYS A 91 -8.55 -4.46 4.25
CA LYS A 91 -9.87 -5.00 4.60
C LYS A 91 -10.05 -4.93 6.11
N THR A 92 -11.19 -4.41 6.54
CA THR A 92 -11.56 -4.40 7.96
C THR A 92 -11.82 -5.84 8.42
N PRO A 93 -11.15 -6.29 9.49
CA PRO A 93 -11.44 -7.59 10.08
C PRO A 93 -12.90 -7.72 10.53
N VAL A 94 -13.44 -8.93 10.46
CA VAL A 94 -14.79 -9.25 10.94
C VAL A 94 -14.67 -9.84 12.34
N TRP A 95 -15.60 -9.49 13.22
CA TRP A 95 -15.70 -10.12 14.55
C TRP A 95 -16.08 -11.60 14.39
N ASN A 96 -15.34 -12.48 15.06
CA ASN A 96 -15.65 -13.90 15.16
C ASN A 96 -16.03 -14.23 16.60
N ASP A 97 -17.26 -14.69 16.80
CA ASP A 97 -17.80 -15.04 18.12
C ASP A 97 -17.16 -16.29 18.72
N ASP A 98 -16.74 -17.26 17.90
CA ASP A 98 -16.12 -18.51 18.38
C ASP A 98 -14.73 -18.24 18.95
N THR A 99 -13.95 -17.37 18.31
CA THR A 99 -12.59 -17.00 18.74
C THR A 99 -12.54 -15.71 19.56
N GLN A 100 -13.69 -15.05 19.80
CA GLN A 100 -13.81 -13.76 20.51
C GLN A 100 -12.78 -12.72 20.04
N SER A 101 -12.57 -12.62 18.72
CA SER A 101 -11.52 -11.80 18.13
C SER A 101 -11.87 -11.33 16.72
N TYR A 102 -11.19 -10.26 16.28
CA TYR A 102 -11.27 -9.74 14.93
C TYR A 102 -10.38 -10.55 13.98
N VAL A 103 -10.99 -11.18 12.97
CA VAL A 103 -10.30 -12.08 12.03
C VAL A 103 -10.49 -11.65 10.57
N LEU A 104 -9.54 -12.05 9.72
CA LEU A 104 -9.67 -12.01 8.27
C LEU A 104 -9.64 -13.44 7.75
N ASN A 105 -10.42 -13.73 6.71
CA ASN A 105 -10.43 -15.04 6.08
C ASN A 105 -9.36 -15.12 4.99
N PHE A 106 -8.26 -15.82 5.28
CA PHE A 106 -7.15 -16.03 4.36
C PHE A 106 -7.25 -17.34 3.54
N HIS A 107 -8.36 -18.08 3.65
CA HIS A 107 -8.57 -19.37 2.97
C HIS A 107 -7.40 -20.37 3.17
N GLY A 108 -6.85 -20.43 4.38
CA GLY A 108 -5.73 -21.32 4.72
C GLY A 108 -4.36 -20.86 4.24
N ARG A 109 -4.24 -19.73 3.51
CA ARG A 109 -2.95 -19.17 3.05
C ARG A 109 -2.10 -18.57 4.17
N VAL A 110 -2.72 -18.23 5.30
CA VAL A 110 -2.07 -17.66 6.48
C VAL A 110 -2.43 -18.53 7.66
N THR A 111 -1.41 -19.00 8.38
CA THR A 111 -1.56 -20.02 9.43
C THR A 111 -1.02 -19.58 10.78
N GLN A 112 -0.29 -18.46 10.85
CA GLN A 112 0.22 -17.91 12.10
C GLN A 112 -0.30 -16.49 12.36
N ALA A 113 -0.67 -16.21 13.61
CA ALA A 113 -1.05 -14.87 14.03
C ALA A 113 0.12 -13.88 13.90
N SER A 114 -0.15 -12.71 13.34
CA SER A 114 0.81 -11.62 13.23
C SER A 114 0.09 -10.29 12.98
N VAL A 115 0.64 -9.20 13.52
CA VAL A 115 0.22 -7.83 13.15
C VAL A 115 0.52 -7.50 11.68
N LYS A 116 1.32 -8.35 11.00
CA LYS A 116 1.64 -8.24 9.58
C LYS A 116 0.64 -8.97 8.68
N ASN A 117 -0.39 -9.62 9.23
CA ASN A 117 -1.40 -10.29 8.42
C ASN A 117 -2.43 -9.26 7.94
N PHE A 118 -2.56 -9.08 6.63
CA PHE A 118 -3.53 -8.14 6.06
C PHE A 118 -4.00 -8.56 4.67
N GLN A 119 -5.17 -8.05 4.29
CA GLN A 119 -5.69 -8.06 2.93
C GLN A 119 -5.85 -6.61 2.48
N ILE A 120 -5.54 -6.31 1.22
CA ILE A 120 -5.78 -5.02 0.57
C ILE A 120 -6.91 -5.18 -0.43
N ILE A 121 -7.84 -4.24 -0.41
CA ILE A 121 -9.04 -4.20 -1.23
C ILE A 121 -9.23 -2.81 -1.82
N HIS A 122 -10.08 -2.73 -2.85
CA HIS A 122 -10.67 -1.46 -3.24
C HIS A 122 -11.90 -1.19 -2.36
N GLY A 123 -12.11 0.07 -1.95
CA GLY A 123 -13.21 0.42 -1.03
C GLY A 123 -14.61 0.09 -1.55
N ASN A 124 -14.78 0.10 -2.89
CA ASN A 124 -16.05 -0.21 -3.54
C ASN A 124 -16.27 -1.71 -3.84
N ASP A 125 -15.25 -2.55 -3.64
CA ASP A 125 -15.34 -3.99 -3.86
C ASP A 125 -14.53 -4.74 -2.79
N PRO A 126 -15.10 -4.96 -1.60
CA PRO A 126 -14.41 -5.61 -0.49
C PRO A 126 -14.15 -7.11 -0.69
N ASP A 127 -14.81 -7.75 -1.66
CA ASP A 127 -14.66 -9.17 -1.92
C ASP A 127 -13.51 -9.46 -2.88
N TYR A 128 -13.18 -8.48 -3.74
CA TYR A 128 -11.97 -8.53 -4.56
C TYR A 128 -10.70 -8.23 -3.75
N ILE A 129 -10.00 -9.29 -3.37
CA ILE A 129 -8.71 -9.19 -2.67
C ILE A 129 -7.61 -8.84 -3.67
N VAL A 130 -7.21 -7.57 -3.69
CA VAL A 130 -6.12 -7.05 -4.55
C VAL A 130 -4.77 -7.58 -4.10
N MET A 131 -4.55 -7.70 -2.79
CA MET A 131 -3.34 -8.31 -2.24
C MET A 131 -3.67 -8.97 -0.91
N GLN A 132 -3.02 -10.10 -0.63
CA GLN A 132 -3.06 -10.76 0.65
C GLN A 132 -1.64 -11.09 1.10
N PHE A 133 -1.34 -10.76 2.35
CA PHE A 133 -0.05 -11.03 2.95
C PHE A 133 -0.22 -11.58 4.36
N GLY A 134 0.54 -12.61 4.71
CA GLY A 134 0.56 -13.07 6.09
C GLY A 134 1.55 -14.18 6.37
N ARG A 135 1.74 -14.44 7.67
CA ARG A 135 2.77 -15.34 8.19
C ARG A 135 2.34 -16.80 8.10
N VAL A 136 3.26 -17.66 7.68
CA VAL A 136 3.07 -19.13 7.68
C VAL A 136 4.11 -19.87 8.51
N ALA A 137 5.31 -19.30 8.69
CA ALA A 137 6.34 -19.82 9.59
C ALA A 137 7.15 -18.67 10.23
N GLU A 138 8.14 -19.02 11.05
CA GLU A 138 9.16 -18.05 11.45
C GLU A 138 9.86 -17.50 10.21
N ASP A 139 9.85 -16.19 10.04
CA ASP A 139 10.40 -15.46 8.89
C ASP A 139 9.92 -15.90 7.49
N VAL A 140 8.83 -16.68 7.41
CA VAL A 140 8.20 -17.09 6.13
C VAL A 140 6.79 -16.54 6.04
N PHE A 141 6.51 -15.88 4.91
CA PHE A 141 5.25 -15.23 4.62
C PHE A 141 4.73 -15.63 3.24
N THR A 142 3.41 -15.71 3.10
CA THR A 142 2.74 -15.82 1.81
C THR A 142 2.36 -14.43 1.31
N MET A 143 2.48 -14.22 0.00
CA MET A 143 2.10 -12.97 -0.66
C MET A 143 1.42 -13.28 -1.98
N ASP A 144 0.12 -13.03 -2.03
CA ASP A 144 -0.71 -13.19 -3.22
C ASP A 144 -1.15 -11.80 -3.69
N TYR A 145 -1.13 -11.53 -4.99
CA TYR A 145 -1.59 -10.25 -5.54
C TYR A 145 -2.34 -10.44 -6.84
N ASN A 146 -3.26 -9.53 -7.11
CA ASN A 146 -4.08 -9.45 -8.29
C ASN A 146 -3.95 -8.06 -8.94
N TYR A 147 -4.57 -7.90 -10.11
CA TYR A 147 -4.73 -6.60 -10.76
C TYR A 147 -5.29 -5.56 -9.76
N PRO A 148 -4.82 -4.30 -9.77
CA PRO A 148 -3.88 -3.68 -10.69
C PRO A 148 -2.40 -3.79 -10.30
N LEU A 149 -2.07 -4.56 -9.26
CA LEU A 149 -0.70 -4.61 -8.74
C LEU A 149 0.23 -5.46 -9.63
N CYS A 150 1.49 -5.05 -9.68
CA CYS A 150 2.59 -5.90 -10.08
C CYS A 150 3.40 -6.39 -8.87
N ALA A 151 4.27 -7.38 -9.09
CA ALA A 151 5.11 -7.98 -8.05
C ALA A 151 5.94 -6.94 -7.29
N LEU A 152 6.52 -5.94 -7.98
CA LEU A 152 7.33 -4.90 -7.33
C LEU A 152 6.49 -4.04 -6.37
N GLN A 153 5.26 -3.67 -6.76
CA GLN A 153 4.36 -2.92 -5.90
C GLN A 153 3.94 -3.76 -4.69
N ALA A 154 3.47 -4.99 -4.91
CA ALA A 154 3.04 -5.90 -3.85
C ALA A 154 4.18 -6.18 -2.85
N PHE A 155 5.37 -6.49 -3.36
CA PHE A 155 6.53 -6.76 -2.51
C PHE A 155 6.94 -5.54 -1.67
N ALA A 156 6.94 -4.34 -2.27
CA ALA A 156 7.27 -3.13 -1.53
C ALA A 156 6.22 -2.78 -0.46
N ILE A 157 4.93 -3.02 -0.72
CA ILE A 157 3.85 -2.89 0.26
C ILE A 157 4.06 -3.89 1.42
N ALA A 158 4.47 -5.13 1.12
CA ALA A 158 4.80 -6.10 2.16
C ALA A 158 6.00 -5.62 3.01
N LEU A 159 7.07 -5.12 2.38
CA LEU A 159 8.24 -4.58 3.08
C LEU A 159 7.90 -3.41 4.02
N SER A 160 6.97 -2.52 3.65
CA SER A 160 6.56 -1.42 4.55
C SER A 160 5.85 -1.90 5.84
N SER A 161 5.39 -3.16 5.85
CA SER A 161 4.81 -3.78 7.05
C SER A 161 5.87 -4.26 8.06
N PHE A 162 7.13 -4.45 7.62
CA PHE A 162 8.23 -4.86 8.49
C PHE A 162 8.89 -3.70 9.22
N ASP A 163 8.85 -2.49 8.66
CA ASP A 163 9.48 -1.34 9.29
C ASP A 163 8.79 -0.97 10.62
N SER A 164 9.61 -0.79 11.65
CA SER A 164 9.20 -0.42 13.00
C SER A 164 8.67 1.00 13.01
N LYS A 165 7.40 1.14 13.39
CA LYS A 165 6.73 2.43 13.42
C LYS A 165 6.91 2.99 14.84
N LEU A 166 7.61 4.12 14.98
CA LEU A 166 7.73 4.80 16.28
C LEU A 166 6.34 5.31 16.68
N ALA A 167 5.86 4.95 17.88
CA ALA A 167 4.47 5.11 18.39
C ALA A 167 3.46 4.06 17.89
N CYS A 168 3.92 2.85 17.58
CA CYS A 168 3.09 1.79 17.02
C CYS A 168 3.33 0.38 17.62
N GLU A 169 3.93 0.32 18.81
CA GLU A 169 3.85 -0.85 19.71
C GLU A 169 2.57 -0.81 20.54
#